data_AF-A0A1V2Q741-F1
#
_entry.id   AF-A0A1V2Q741-F1
#
_cell.length_a   1.000
_cell.length_b   1.000
_cell.length_c   1.000
_cell.angle_alpha   90.00
_cell.angle_beta   90.00
_cell.angle_gamma   90.00
#
_symmetry.space_group_name_H-M   'P 1'
#
loop_
_entity.id
_entity.type
_entity.pdbx_description
1 polymer ?
#
loop_
_entity_poly.entity_id
_entity_poly.type
_entity_poly.pdbx_seq_one_letter_code
_entity_poly.pdbx_strand_id
1 'polypeptide(L)'
;MPRDLAEEVATQIGATPAQVALAWTLLNPAVTSPIIGARTTKQVEDNVGALGVRFDDSHVAALAKASVVELGFPHEFMKMPLPRAVVFGDLTVQSRG
;
A
#
# COMPACT_ATOMS: atom_id res chain seq x y z
N MET A 1 4.43 -3.69 3.58
CA MET A 1 4.69 -5.12 3.34
C MET A 1 6.19 -5.37 3.18
N PRO A 2 6.78 -6.33 3.91
CA PRO A 2 8.16 -6.78 3.72
C PRO A 2 8.35 -7.50 2.38
N ARG A 3 9.56 -7.41 1.79
CA ARG A 3 9.88 -8.03 0.49
C ARG A 3 9.69 -9.55 0.53
N ASP A 4 10.22 -10.19 1.57
CA ASP A 4 10.31 -11.66 1.65
C ASP A 4 8.90 -12.31 1.68
N LEU A 5 7.94 -11.66 2.34
CA LEU A 5 6.54 -12.11 2.32
C LEU A 5 5.93 -12.02 0.92
N ALA A 6 6.24 -10.95 0.18
CA ALA A 6 5.77 -10.80 -1.19
C ALA A 6 6.34 -11.89 -2.11
N GLU A 7 7.59 -12.29 -1.90
CA GLU A 7 8.26 -13.38 -2.61
C GLU A 7 7.65 -14.75 -2.28
N GLU A 8 7.34 -15.00 -1.02
CA GLU A 8 6.66 -16.23 -0.58
C GLU A 8 5.28 -16.36 -1.25
N VAL A 9 4.44 -15.34 -1.13
CA VAL A 9 3.10 -15.34 -1.73
C VAL A 9 3.18 -15.41 -3.25
N ALA A 10 4.12 -14.70 -3.87
CA ALA A 10 4.36 -14.74 -5.32
C ALA A 10 4.67 -16.17 -5.80
N THR A 11 5.49 -16.91 -5.04
CA THR A 11 5.83 -18.30 -5.34
C THR A 11 4.59 -19.20 -5.25
N GLN A 12 3.74 -19.01 -4.24
CA GLN A 12 2.53 -19.81 -4.02
C GLN A 12 1.50 -19.64 -5.14
N ILE A 13 1.37 -18.43 -5.69
CA ILE A 13 0.33 -18.09 -6.67
C ILE A 13 0.85 -17.94 -8.11
N GLY A 14 2.14 -18.19 -8.35
CA GLY A 14 2.75 -18.10 -9.68
C GLY A 14 2.83 -16.68 -10.24
N ALA A 15 3.03 -15.67 -9.39
CA ALA A 15 3.15 -14.26 -9.75
C ALA A 15 4.57 -13.74 -9.50
N THR A 16 4.85 -12.49 -9.88
CA THR A 16 6.07 -11.79 -9.44
C THR A 16 5.83 -11.03 -8.12
N PRO A 17 6.87 -10.77 -7.30
CA PRO A 17 6.70 -9.97 -6.08
C PRO A 17 6.16 -8.57 -6.35
N ALA A 18 6.48 -7.99 -7.52
CA ALA A 18 5.94 -6.71 -7.96
C ALA A 18 4.44 -6.81 -8.24
N GLN A 19 4.00 -7.86 -8.94
CA GLN A 19 2.57 -8.11 -9.16
C GLN A 19 1.82 -8.31 -7.84
N VAL A 20 2.38 -9.04 -6.87
CA VAL A 20 1.79 -9.21 -5.53
C VAL A 20 1.63 -7.87 -4.81
N ALA A 21 2.68 -7.04 -4.79
CA ALA A 21 2.62 -5.74 -4.13
C ALA A 21 1.59 -4.79 -4.76
N LEU A 22 1.49 -4.79 -6.10
CA LEU A 22 0.52 -3.98 -6.83
C LEU A 22 -0.91 -4.49 -6.63
N ALA A 23 -1.12 -5.81 -6.71
CA ALA A 23 -2.43 -6.42 -6.47
C ALA A 23 -2.91 -6.17 -5.03
N TRP A 24 -2.01 -6.28 -4.05
CA TRP A 24 -2.29 -5.96 -2.65
C TRP A 24 -2.71 -4.48 -2.49
N THR A 25 -2.01 -3.58 -3.18
CA THR A 25 -2.33 -2.14 -3.17
C THR A 25 -3.72 -1.87 -3.77
N LEU A 26 -4.06 -2.57 -4.86
CA LEU A 26 -5.35 -2.47 -5.56
C LEU A 26 -6.53 -3.08 -4.77
N LEU A 27 -6.29 -3.93 -3.77
CA LEU A 27 -7.35 -4.43 -2.89
C LEU A 27 -7.89 -3.35 -1.94
N ASN A 28 -7.15 -2.28 -1.69
CA ASN A 28 -7.59 -1.22 -0.80
C ASN A 28 -8.62 -0.32 -1.52
N PRO A 29 -9.88 -0.23 -1.07
CA PRO A 29 -10.91 0.58 -1.72
C PRO A 29 -10.60 2.08 -1.74
N ALA A 30 -9.70 2.57 -0.87
CA ALA A 30 -9.24 3.94 -0.88
C ALA A 30 -8.24 4.25 -2.03
N VAL A 31 -7.76 3.22 -2.74
CA VAL A 31 -6.79 3.36 -3.83
C VAL A 31 -7.52 3.33 -5.17
N THR A 32 -7.57 4.48 -5.85
CA THR A 32 -8.13 4.56 -7.22
C THR A 32 -7.19 3.94 -8.25
N SER A 33 -5.88 4.22 -8.14
CA SER A 33 -4.84 3.64 -9.00
C SER A 33 -3.47 3.75 -8.34
N PRO A 34 -2.63 2.71 -8.34
CA PRO A 34 -1.24 2.82 -7.95
C PRO A 34 -0.44 3.61 -9.00
N ILE A 35 0.56 4.36 -8.54
CA ILE A 35 1.57 4.97 -9.41
C ILE A 35 2.71 3.95 -9.55
N ILE A 36 3.03 3.54 -10.78
CA ILE A 36 4.05 2.53 -11.05
C ILE A 36 5.28 3.15 -11.73
N GLY A 37 6.46 2.82 -11.22
CA GLY A 37 7.73 3.17 -11.85
C GLY A 37 8.29 1.98 -12.64
N ALA A 38 8.60 2.18 -13.92
CA ALA A 38 9.22 1.18 -14.78
C ALA A 38 10.27 1.83 -15.69
N ARG A 39 11.40 1.14 -15.91
CA ARG A 39 12.50 1.60 -16.78
C ARG A 39 12.45 0.96 -18.16
N THR A 40 11.62 -0.06 -18.35
CA THR A 40 11.45 -0.77 -19.63
C THR A 40 9.98 -1.13 -19.85
N THR A 41 9.59 -1.30 -21.11
CA THR A 41 8.24 -1.78 -21.49
C THR A 41 7.94 -3.15 -20.89
N LYS A 42 8.90 -4.07 -20.89
CA LYS A 42 8.75 -5.39 -20.26
C LYS A 42 8.36 -5.30 -18.77
N GLN A 43 8.88 -4.32 -18.04
CA GLN A 43 8.49 -4.10 -16.63
C GLN A 43 7.06 -3.57 -16.50
N VAL A 44 6.63 -2.72 -17.43
CA VAL A 44 5.23 -2.26 -17.48
C VAL A 44 4.30 -3.45 -17.74
N GLU A 45 4.63 -4.28 -18.74
CA GLU A 45 3.86 -5.48 -19.08
C GLU A 45 3.78 -6.46 -17.90
N ASP A 46 4.91 -6.72 -17.21
CA ASP A 46 4.91 -7.54 -16.00
C ASP A 46 4.02 -6.95 -14.91
N ASN A 47 4.12 -5.65 -14.64
CA ASN A 47 3.32 -4.96 -13.62
C ASN A 47 1.81 -5.03 -13.92
N VAL A 48 1.40 -4.96 -15.19
CA VAL A 48 -0.02 -5.08 -15.59
C VAL A 48 -0.58 -6.46 -15.24
N GLY A 49 0.25 -7.50 -15.17
CA GLY A 49 -0.13 -8.83 -14.71
C GLY A 49 -0.73 -8.86 -13.29
N ALA A 50 -0.47 -7.82 -12.47
CA ALA A 50 -1.06 -7.67 -11.14
C ALA A 50 -2.60 -7.71 -11.14
N LEU A 51 -3.24 -7.26 -12.23
CA LEU A 51 -4.71 -7.25 -12.36
C LEU A 51 -5.32 -8.67 -12.37
N GLY A 52 -4.52 -9.68 -12.74
CA GLY A 52 -4.92 -11.08 -12.75
C GLY A 52 -4.66 -11.82 -11.44
N VAL A 53 -3.94 -11.20 -10.50
CA VAL A 53 -3.59 -11.83 -9.23
C VAL A 53 -4.84 -12.03 -8.37
N ARG A 54 -4.97 -13.22 -7.79
CA ARG A 54 -6.02 -13.59 -6.84
C ARG A 54 -5.37 -14.07 -5.56
N PHE A 55 -5.76 -13.44 -4.45
CA PHE A 55 -5.39 -13.87 -3.12
C PHE A 55 -6.52 -14.72 -2.53
N ASP A 56 -6.15 -15.64 -1.66
CA ASP A 56 -7.09 -16.30 -0.77
C ASP A 56 -7.06 -15.61 0.60
N ASP A 57 -7.93 -16.02 1.50
CA ASP A 57 -8.07 -15.42 2.83
C ASP A 57 -6.77 -15.51 3.65
N SER A 58 -5.97 -16.57 3.44
CA SER A 58 -4.71 -16.76 4.16
C SER A 58 -3.64 -15.78 3.68
N HIS A 59 -3.54 -15.58 2.37
CA HIS A 59 -2.67 -14.57 1.77
C HIS A 59 -3.06 -13.17 2.26
N VAL A 60 -4.36 -12.84 2.22
CA VAL A 60 -4.86 -11.53 2.67
C VAL A 60 -4.55 -11.30 4.15
N ALA A 61 -4.78 -12.29 5.02
CA ALA A 61 -4.50 -12.18 6.44
C ALA A 61 -2.99 -11.95 6.71
N ALA A 62 -2.11 -12.70 6.02
CA ALA A 62 -0.67 -12.56 6.16
C ALA A 62 -0.19 -11.17 5.69
N LEU A 63 -0.64 -10.73 4.52
CA LEU A 63 -0.30 -9.44 3.93
C LEU A 63 -0.81 -8.26 4.77
N ALA A 64 -2.03 -8.36 5.30
CA ALA A 64 -2.60 -7.35 6.20
C ALA A 64 -1.76 -7.19 7.47
N LYS A 65 -1.44 -8.31 8.14
CA LYS A 65 -0.64 -8.31 9.35
C LYS A 65 0.74 -7.67 9.13
N ALA A 66 1.38 -7.99 8.01
CA ALA A 66 2.72 -7.48 7.71
C ALA A 66 2.74 -6.06 7.11
N SER A 67 1.58 -5.52 6.72
CA SER A 67 1.49 -4.18 6.12
C SER A 67 1.11 -3.08 7.12
N VAL A 68 0.93 -3.42 8.40
CA VAL A 68 0.72 -2.43 9.45
C VAL A 68 1.97 -1.56 9.59
N VAL A 69 1.83 -0.26 9.38
CA VAL A 69 2.90 0.73 9.56
C VAL A 69 2.50 1.67 10.68
N GLU A 70 3.40 1.88 11.64
CA GLU A 70 3.25 2.92 12.65
C GLU A 70 3.52 4.28 12.02
N LEU A 71 2.54 5.18 12.07
CA LEU A 71 2.59 6.46 11.35
C LEU A 71 3.72 7.38 11.88
N GLY A 72 4.16 7.25 13.14
CA GLY A 72 5.34 7.93 13.67
C GLY A 72 5.39 9.44 13.43
N PHE A 73 6.59 10.02 13.41
CA PHE A 73 6.80 11.41 12.96
C PHE A 73 6.75 11.49 11.41
N PRO A 74 6.15 12.53 10.80
CA PRO A 74 5.53 13.72 11.40
C PRO A 74 4.07 13.55 11.81
N HIS A 75 3.45 12.39 11.56
CA HIS A 75 2.02 12.20 11.75
C HIS A 75 1.58 12.38 13.21
N GLU A 76 2.32 11.86 14.19
CA GLU A 76 2.02 12.05 15.62
C GLU A 76 2.29 13.49 16.09
N PHE A 77 3.35 14.12 15.59
CA PHE A 77 3.63 15.54 15.86
C PHE A 77 2.51 16.45 15.33
N MET A 78 1.99 16.18 14.13
CA MET A 78 0.90 16.93 13.51
C MET A 78 -0.44 16.78 14.24
N LYS A 79 -0.61 15.76 15.08
CA LYS A 79 -1.79 15.60 15.95
C LYS A 79 -1.70 16.43 17.23
N MET A 80 -0.53 16.97 17.58
CA MET A 80 -0.36 17.78 18.79
C MET A 80 -1.05 19.16 18.64
N PRO A 81 -1.58 19.74 19.74
CA PRO A 81 -2.34 21.00 19.67
C PRO A 81 -1.58 22.17 19.06
N LEU A 82 -0.31 22.36 19.46
CA LEU A 82 0.50 23.49 19.01
C LEU A 82 0.87 23.41 17.51
N PRO A 83 1.47 22.31 17.00
CA PRO A 83 1.74 22.19 15.57
C PRO A 83 0.50 22.31 14.69
N ARG A 84 -0.62 21.72 15.13
CA ARG A 84 -1.88 21.79 14.40
C ARG A 84 -2.41 23.24 14.31
N ALA A 85 -2.38 23.99 15.42
CA ALA A 85 -2.82 25.38 15.46
C ALA A 85 -1.93 26.30 14.60
N VAL A 86 -0.62 26.04 14.54
CA VAL A 86 0.31 26.82 13.70
C VAL A 86 0.04 26.57 12.20
N VAL A 87 -0.24 25.34 11.80
CA VAL A 87 -0.43 24.98 10.37
C VAL A 87 -1.82 25.32 9.86
N PHE A 88 -2.87 25.11 10.67
CA PHE A 88 -4.27 25.24 10.23
C PHE A 88 -5.05 26.39 10.88
N GLY A 89 -4.49 27.08 11.88
CA GLY A 89 -5.21 28.12 12.62
C GLY A 89 -6.48 27.57 13.31
N ASP A 90 -7.60 28.24 13.10
CA ASP A 90 -8.93 27.83 13.55
C ASP A 90 -9.67 26.90 12.55
N LEU A 91 -9.04 26.56 11.41
CA LEU A 91 -9.64 25.71 10.39
C LEU A 91 -9.76 24.25 10.87
N THR A 92 -11.00 23.75 10.96
CA THR A 92 -11.27 22.35 11.28
C THR A 92 -11.31 21.52 10.00
N VAL A 93 -10.21 20.82 9.69
CA VAL A 93 -10.16 19.83 8.60
C VAL A 93 -10.80 18.52 9.08
N GLN A 94 -11.90 18.10 8.44
CA GLN A 94 -12.49 16.79 8.66
C GLN A 94 -11.90 15.76 7.70
N SER A 95 -11.54 14.59 8.25
CA SER A 95 -11.17 13.42 7.45
C SER A 95 -12.40 12.94 6.69
N ARG A 96 -12.31 12.82 5.36
CA ARG A 96 -13.29 12.01 4.61
C ARG A 96 -12.95 10.54 4.90
N GLY A 97 -13.89 9.85 5.55
CA GLY A 97 -13.83 8.40 5.76
C GLY A 97 -13.99 7.62 4.48
#